data_AF-A0A537MYH8-F1
#
_entry.id   AF-A0A537MYH8-F1
#
_cell.length_a   1.000
_cell.length_b   1.000
_cell.length_c   1.000
_cell.angle_alpha   90.00
_cell.angle_beta   90.00
_cell.angle_gamma   90.00
#
_symmetry.space_group_name_H-M   'P 1'
#
loop_
_entity.id
_entity.type
_entity.pdbx_description
1 polymer ?
#
loop_
_entity_poly.entity_id
_entity_poly.type
_entity_poly.pdbx_seq_one_letter_code
_entity_poly.pdbx_strand_id
1 'polypeptide(L)' 'KVGNHDAIVPSISGWARQHGINTIFVDDRDPFARGFQVT' A
#
# COMPACT_ATOMS: atom_id res chain seq x y z
N LYS A 1 18.73 16.56 -8.58
CA LYS A 1 18.77 16.97 -10.00
C LYS A 1 17.88 16.01 -10.80
N VAL A 2 17.13 16.48 -11.80
CA VAL A 2 16.43 15.65 -12.79
C VAL A 2 17.01 16.02 -14.16
N GLY A 3 17.84 15.14 -14.72
CA GLY A 3 18.71 15.50 -15.84
C GLY A 3 19.56 16.73 -15.50
N ASN A 4 19.48 17.76 -16.34
CA ASN A 4 20.24 19.01 -16.17
C ASN A 4 19.59 20.02 -15.21
N HIS A 5 18.43 19.70 -14.60
CA HIS A 5 17.69 20.63 -13.75
C HIS A 5 17.87 20.33 -12.27
N ASP A 6 17.91 21.37 -11.43
CA ASP A 6 17.80 21.20 -9.98
C ASP A 6 16.45 20.60 -9.61
N ALA A 7 16.51 19.60 -8.73
CA ALA A 7 15.32 18.90 -8.29
C ALA A 7 14.82 19.51 -6.98
N ILE A 8 13.53 19.35 -6.75
CA ILE A 8 12.89 19.74 -5.50
C ILE A 8 12.88 18.52 -4.57
N VAL A 9 13.08 18.76 -3.27
CA VAL A 9 12.83 17.77 -2.21
C VAL A 9 11.50 18.13 -1.56
N PRO A 10 10.37 17.51 -1.97
CA PRO A 10 9.09 17.82 -1.37
C PRO A 10 8.97 17.17 0.02
N SER A 11 8.07 17.71 0.83
CA SER A 11 7.58 17.05 2.04
C SER A 11 6.07 16.85 1.92
N ILE A 12 5.58 15.76 2.51
CA ILE A 12 4.14 15.44 2.56
C ILE A 12 3.74 15.33 4.03
N SER A 13 2.67 16.02 4.40
CA SER A 13 2.08 16.00 5.75
C SER A 13 0.62 15.54 5.67
N GLY A 14 0.21 14.71 6.62
CA GLY A 14 -1.15 14.19 6.73
C GLY A 14 -1.39 13.54 8.09
N TRP A 15 -2.64 13.18 8.37
CA TRP A 15 -3.02 12.43 9.56
C TRP A 15 -3.73 11.13 9.16
N ALA A 16 -3.58 10.11 10.00
CA ALA A 16 -4.29 8.85 9.86
C ALA A 16 -5.04 8.55 11.17
N ARG A 17 -6.13 7.77 11.08
CA ARG A 17 -6.88 7.26 12.22
C ARG A 17 -6.94 5.74 12.17
N GLN A 18 -6.92 5.11 13.34
CA GLN A 18 -7.14 3.69 13.47
C GLN A 18 -8.64 3.39 13.33
N HIS A 19 -8.99 2.49 12.41
CA HIS A 19 -10.37 2.06 12.19
C HIS A 19 -10.66 0.66 12.75
N GLY A 20 -9.64 -0.10 13.13
CA GLY A 20 -9.81 -1.43 13.71
C GLY A 20 -8.48 -2.17 13.83
N ILE A 21 -8.54 -3.34 14.49
CA ILE A 21 -7.45 -4.31 14.57
C ILE A 21 -8.00 -5.61 14.01
N ASN A 22 -7.44 -6.06 12.89
CA ASN A 22 -7.95 -7.23 12.17
C ASN A 22 -7.03 -8.42 12.40
N THR A 23 -7.64 -9.61 12.54
CA THR A 23 -6.95 -10.89 12.44
C THR A 23 -7.37 -11.53 11.12
N ILE A 24 -6.41 -11.80 10.24
CA ILE A 24 -6.66 -12.42 8.93
C ILE A 24 -6.20 -13.87 9.02
N PHE A 25 -7.09 -14.81 8.69
CA PHE A 25 -6.78 -16.23 8.56
C PHE A 25 -6.63 -16.57 7.09
N VAL A 26 -5.57 -17.31 6.75
CA VAL A 26 -5.30 -17.77 5.39
C VAL A 26 -5.17 -19.28 5.42
N ASP A 27 -6.00 -19.96 4.63
CA ASP A 27 -5.96 -21.41 4.43
C ASP A 27 -5.30 -21.70 3.08
N ASP A 28 -4.24 -22.51 3.05
CA ASP A 28 -3.53 -22.84 1.82
C ASP A 28 -4.39 -23.64 0.82
N ARG A 29 -5.54 -24.19 1.25
CA ARG A 29 -6.50 -24.88 0.38
C ARG A 29 -7.46 -23.91 -0.33
N ASP A 30 -7.55 -22.66 0.10
CA ASP A 30 -8.40 -21.65 -0.54
C ASP A 30 -7.79 -21.24 -1.90
N PRO A 31 -8.50 -21.43 -3.03
CA PRO A 31 -8.00 -21.06 -4.35
C PRO A 31 -7.72 -19.55 -4.51
N PHE A 32 -8.25 -18.71 -3.61
CA PHE A 32 -8.07 -17.27 -3.59
C PHE A 32 -7.24 -16.78 -2.39
N ALA A 33 -6.50 -17.65 -1.70
CA ALA A 33 -5.65 -17.29 -0.56
C ALA A 33 -4.63 -16.16 -0.84
N ARG A 34 -4.28 -15.96 -2.13
CA ARG A 34 -3.35 -14.92 -2.59
C ARG A 34 -4.04 -13.70 -3.21
N GLY A 35 -5.36 -13.63 -3.12
CA GLY A 35 -6.17 -12.63 -3.79
C GLY A 35 -6.26 -12.84 -5.30
N PHE A 36 -7.05 -12.01 -5.96
CA PHE A 36 -7.14 -11.94 -7.42
C PHE A 36 -7.45 -10.49 -7.82
N GLN A 37 -7.17 -10.17 -9.08
CA GLN A 37 -7.58 -8.92 -9.70
C GLN A 37 -8.27 -9.25 -11.02
N VAL A 38 -9.36 -8.55 -11.32
CA VAL A 38 -10.04 -8.62 -12.62
C VAL A 38 -9.72 -7.37 -13.42
N THR A 39 -9.65 -7.52 -14.74
CA THR A 39 -9.44 -6.44 -15.71
C THR A 39 -10.75 -5.95 -16.28
#